data_AF-A0A926H2L2-F1
#
_entry.id   AF-A0A926H2L2-F1
#
_cell.length_a   1.000
_cell.length_b   1.000
_cell.length_c   1.000
_cell.angle_alpha   90.00
_cell.angle_beta   90.00
_cell.angle_gamma   90.00
#
_symmetry.space_group_name_H-M   'P 1'
#
loop_
_entity.id
_entity.type
_entity.pdbx_description
1 polymer ?
#
loop_
_entity_poly.entity_id
_entity_poly.type
_entity_poly.pdbx_seq_one_letter_code
_entity_poly.pdbx_strand_id
1 'polypeptide(L)'
;MAKVDQDVLVATENRLGEIELELGRLTEVSHRLKAQWQLEKELIARIRGIKSEIEDVKQQAAEFERHGDLAKVAELRYGRELELERELVEANARLEEA
;
A
#
# COMPACT_ATOMS: atom_id res chain seq x y z
N MET A 1 -5.85 -52.47 27.87
CA MET A 1 -6.78 -51.83 26.91
C MET A 1 -7.15 -50.43 27.36
N ALA A 2 -7.89 -50.22 28.46
CA ALA A 2 -8.33 -48.89 28.90
C ALA A 2 -7.24 -47.79 29.04
N LYS A 3 -6.03 -48.14 29.52
CA LYS A 3 -4.92 -47.18 29.64
C LYS A 3 -4.35 -46.72 28.29
N VAL A 4 -4.28 -47.64 27.32
CA VAL A 4 -3.76 -47.35 25.96
C VAL A 4 -4.74 -46.44 25.20
N ASP A 5 -6.04 -46.65 25.37
CA ASP A 5 -7.06 -45.81 24.75
C ASP A 5 -7.07 -44.38 25.34
N GLN A 6 -6.79 -44.26 26.64
CA GLN A 6 -6.65 -42.96 27.32
C GLN A 6 -5.38 -42.21 26.90
N ASP A 7 -4.24 -42.91 26.75
CA ASP A 7 -2.98 -42.31 26.29
C ASP A 7 -3.10 -41.80 24.82
N VAL A 8 -3.82 -42.53 23.96
CA VAL A 8 -4.10 -42.13 22.57
C VAL A 8 -5.01 -40.89 22.50
N LEU A 9 -6.02 -40.83 23.36
CA LEU A 9 -6.95 -39.69 23.43
C LEU A 9 -6.21 -38.41 23.85
N VAL A 10 -5.37 -38.48 24.89
CA VAL A 10 -4.52 -37.37 25.35
C VAL A 10 -3.53 -36.91 24.27
N ALA A 11 -2.88 -37.86 23.56
CA ALA A 11 -1.98 -37.51 22.47
C ALA A 11 -2.69 -36.80 21.30
N THR A 12 -3.94 -37.18 21.02
CA THR A 12 -4.76 -36.57 19.96
C THR A 12 -5.21 -35.16 20.36
N GLU A 13 -5.65 -34.97 21.61
CA GLU A 13 -6.03 -33.66 22.16
C GLU A 13 -4.86 -32.69 22.18
N ASN A 14 -3.67 -33.14 22.59
CA ASN A 14 -2.46 -32.30 22.57
C ASN A 14 -2.10 -31.86 21.15
N ARG A 15 -2.14 -32.78 20.18
CA ARG A 15 -1.86 -32.46 18.77
C ARG A 15 -2.91 -31.53 18.18
N LEU A 16 -4.18 -31.66 18.58
CA LEU A 16 -5.23 -30.73 18.18
C LEU A 16 -4.93 -29.32 18.72
N GLY A 17 -4.58 -29.20 20.00
CA GLY A 17 -4.21 -27.93 20.61
C GLY A 17 -3.00 -27.27 19.94
N GLU A 18 -1.96 -28.05 19.59
CA GLU A 18 -0.81 -27.57 18.82
C GLU A 18 -1.21 -27.01 17.45
N ILE A 19 -2.11 -27.72 16.73
CA ILE A 19 -2.61 -27.28 15.43
C ILE A 19 -3.45 -26.01 15.56
N GLU A 20 -4.30 -25.90 16.58
CA GLU A 20 -5.12 -24.71 16.83
C GLU A 20 -4.25 -23.49 17.15
N LEU A 21 -3.19 -23.66 17.94
CA LEU A 21 -2.23 -22.61 18.23
C LEU A 21 -1.49 -22.15 16.96
N GLU A 22 -1.01 -23.09 16.15
CA GLU A 22 -0.31 -22.77 14.91
C GLU A 22 -1.25 -22.12 13.89
N LEU A 23 -2.51 -22.56 13.81
CA LEU A 23 -3.53 -21.96 12.97
C LEU A 23 -3.81 -20.51 13.40
N GLY A 24 -3.94 -20.25 14.70
CA GLY A 24 -4.08 -18.90 15.23
C GLY A 24 -2.91 -18.01 14.83
N ARG A 25 -1.67 -18.49 15.03
CA ARG A 25 -0.46 -17.77 14.64
C ARG A 25 -0.40 -17.47 13.15
N LEU A 26 -0.70 -18.44 12.29
CA LEU A 26 -0.72 -18.27 10.84
C LEU A 26 -1.81 -17.29 10.40
N THR A 27 -2.96 -17.31 11.08
CA THR A 27 -4.08 -16.40 10.81
C THR A 27 -3.68 -14.96 11.12
N GLU A 28 -3.06 -14.70 12.27
CA GLU A 28 -2.52 -13.37 12.62
C GLU A 28 -1.49 -12.87 11.62
N VAL A 29 -0.54 -13.74 11.22
CA VAL A 29 0.46 -13.40 10.19
C VAL A 29 -0.22 -13.06 8.87
N SER A 30 -1.22 -13.84 8.46
CA SER A 30 -1.98 -13.60 7.23
C SER A 30 -2.70 -12.25 7.27
N HIS A 31 -3.37 -11.93 8.38
CA HIS A 31 -4.04 -10.65 8.56
C HIS A 31 -3.07 -9.48 8.48
N ARG A 32 -1.91 -9.57 9.12
CA ARG A 32 -0.87 -8.54 9.07
C ARG A 32 -0.36 -8.32 7.65
N LEU A 33 0.00 -9.39 6.94
CA LEU A 33 0.47 -9.31 5.56
C LEU A 33 -0.59 -8.71 4.62
N LYS A 34 -1.86 -9.08 4.82
CA LYS A 34 -2.96 -8.54 4.02
C LYS A 34 -3.16 -7.05 4.26
N ALA A 35 -3.02 -6.59 5.50
CA ALA A 35 -3.11 -5.17 5.84
C ALA A 35 -1.97 -4.37 5.19
N GLN A 36 -0.74 -4.88 5.27
CA GLN A 36 0.44 -4.28 4.64
C GLN A 36 0.26 -4.19 3.12
N TRP A 37 -0.13 -5.30 2.47
CA TRP A 37 -0.37 -5.32 1.03
C TRP A 37 -1.47 -4.33 0.60
N GLN A 38 -2.53 -4.20 1.39
CA GLN A 38 -3.61 -3.25 1.08
C GLN A 38 -3.12 -1.80 1.16
N LEU A 39 -2.29 -1.47 2.16
CA LEU A 39 -1.65 -0.16 2.29
C LEU A 39 -0.72 0.13 1.10
N GLU A 40 0.17 -0.81 0.76
CA GLU A 40 1.06 -0.68 -0.40
C GLU A 40 0.28 -0.46 -1.70
N LYS A 41 -0.80 -1.22 -1.89
CA LYS A 41 -1.65 -1.10 -3.08
C LYS A 41 -2.28 0.30 -3.18
N GLU A 42 -2.76 0.85 -2.08
CA GLU A 42 -3.33 2.20 -2.02
C GLU A 42 -2.27 3.28 -2.32
N LEU A 43 -1.07 3.14 -1.75
CA LEU A 43 0.06 4.03 -2.03
C LEU A 43 0.46 3.99 -3.51
N ILE A 44 0.57 2.79 -4.10
CA ILE A 44 0.86 2.63 -5.53
C ILE A 44 -0.22 3.28 -6.40
N ALA A 45 -1.50 3.12 -6.04
CA ALA A 45 -2.60 3.76 -6.75
C ALA A 45 -2.50 5.29 -6.67
N ARG A 46 -2.18 5.84 -5.49
CA ARG A 46 -1.97 7.28 -5.29
C ARG A 46 -0.78 7.79 -6.11
N ILE A 47 0.35 7.09 -6.11
CA ILE A 47 1.53 7.43 -6.90
C ILE A 47 1.20 7.50 -8.40
N ARG A 48 0.43 6.53 -8.92
CA ARG A 48 -0.03 6.55 -10.32
C ARG A 48 -0.93 7.74 -10.62
N GLY A 49 -1.85 8.07 -9.70
CA GLY A 49 -2.70 9.25 -9.80
C GLY A 49 -1.89 10.54 -9.88
N ILE A 50 -0.96 10.75 -8.95
CA ILE A 50 -0.09 11.94 -8.92
C ILE A 50 0.71 12.08 -10.22
N LYS A 51 1.29 10.99 -10.73
CA LYS A 51 2.03 11.00 -12.01
C LYS A 51 1.13 11.40 -13.19
N SER A 52 -0.12 10.96 -13.20
CA SER A 52 -1.11 11.37 -14.21
C SER A 52 -1.41 12.87 -14.09
N GLU A 53 -1.67 13.36 -12.87
CA GLU A 53 -1.94 14.78 -12.63
C GLU A 53 -0.78 15.67 -13.06
N ILE A 54 0.48 15.25 -12.84
CA ILE A 54 1.67 15.98 -13.30
C ILE A 54 1.66 16.10 -14.83
N GLU A 55 1.36 15.01 -15.54
CA GLU A 55 1.33 15.01 -17.00
C GLU A 55 0.20 15.91 -17.54
N ASP A 56 -0.97 15.87 -16.90
CA ASP A 56 -2.09 16.75 -17.24
C ASP A 56 -1.73 18.23 -17.04
N VAL A 57 -1.04 18.57 -15.94
CA VAL A 57 -0.56 19.93 -15.66
C VAL A 57 0.47 20.37 -16.69
N LYS A 58 1.39 19.49 -17.09
CA LYS A 58 2.37 19.78 -18.16
C LYS A 58 1.69 20.07 -19.49
N GLN A 59 0.68 19.30 -19.85
CA GLN A 59 -0.08 19.51 -21.09
C GLN A 59 -0.84 20.85 -21.06
N GLN A 60 -1.49 21.17 -19.95
CA GLN A 60 -2.17 22.45 -19.76
C GLN A 60 -1.19 23.63 -19.82
N ALA A 61 -0.03 23.53 -19.17
CA ALA A 61 0.99 24.56 -19.23
C ALA A 61 1.48 24.78 -20.66
N ALA A 62 1.70 23.70 -21.43
CA ALA A 62 2.08 23.81 -22.83
C ALA A 62 0.97 24.47 -23.69
N GLU A 63 -0.31 24.27 -23.36
CA GLU A 63 -1.42 24.94 -24.03
C GLU A 63 -1.45 26.45 -23.74
N PHE A 64 -1.35 26.85 -22.47
CA PHE A 64 -1.27 28.27 -22.11
C PHE A 64 -0.04 28.95 -22.71
N GLU A 65 1.10 28.25 -22.78
CA GLU A 65 2.32 28.73 -23.42
C GLU A 65 2.10 29.03 -24.91
N ARG A 66 1.39 28.16 -25.64
CA ARG A 66 1.01 28.41 -27.05
C ARG A 66 0.07 29.59 -27.21
N HIS A 67 -0.80 29.84 -26.24
CA HIS A 67 -1.72 30.98 -26.24
C HIS A 67 -1.07 32.28 -25.71
N GLY A 68 0.18 32.23 -25.25
CA GLY A 68 0.92 33.38 -24.72
C GLY A 68 0.52 33.79 -23.30
N ASP A 69 -0.24 32.97 -22.58
CA ASP A 69 -0.61 33.22 -21.18
C ASP A 69 0.49 32.73 -20.23
N LEU A 70 1.59 33.48 -20.18
CA LEU A 70 2.77 33.13 -19.39
C LEU A 70 2.52 33.17 -17.88
N ALA A 71 1.51 33.93 -17.43
CA ALA A 71 1.13 33.96 -16.01
C ALA A 71 0.55 32.61 -15.58
N LYS A 72 -0.35 32.04 -16.39
CA LYS A 72 -0.89 30.70 -16.13
C LYS A 72 0.14 29.60 -16.26
N VAL A 73 1.10 29.72 -17.20
CA VAL A 73 2.23 28.79 -17.30
C VAL A 73 3.04 28.77 -16.00
N ALA A 74 3.35 29.95 -15.43
CA ALA A 74 4.12 30.04 -14.20
C ALA A 74 3.36 29.46 -13.00
N GLU A 75 2.06 29.73 -12.88
CA GLU A 75 1.19 29.16 -11.84
C GLU A 75 1.16 27.62 -11.89
N LEU A 76 1.05 27.05 -13.09
CA LEU A 76 1.04 25.60 -13.28
C LEU A 76 2.39 24.96 -12.98
N ARG A 77 3.49 25.49 -13.53
CA ARG A 77 4.84 24.90 -13.36
C ARG A 77 5.42 25.08 -11.96
N TYR A 78 5.29 26.28 -11.39
CA TYR A 78 5.92 26.60 -10.10
C TYR A 78 4.98 26.50 -8.90
N GLY A 79 3.67 26.43 -9.13
CA GLY A 79 2.68 26.10 -8.12
C GLY A 79 2.36 24.62 -8.17
N ARG A 80 1.42 24.26 -9.05
CA ARG A 80 0.78 22.93 -9.01
C ARG A 80 1.73 21.77 -9.31
N GLU A 81 2.56 21.89 -10.35
CA GLU A 81 3.49 20.82 -10.75
C GLU A 81 4.52 20.57 -9.65
N LEU A 82 5.11 21.62 -9.07
CA LEU A 82 6.06 21.50 -7.96
C LEU A 82 5.42 20.89 -6.70
N GLU A 83 4.18 21.26 -6.37
CA GLU A 83 3.43 20.63 -5.27
C GLU A 83 3.23 19.13 -5.52
N LEU A 84 2.80 18.75 -6.72
CA LEU A 84 2.59 17.35 -7.10
C LEU A 84 3.89 16.55 -7.09
N GLU A 85 5.02 17.14 -7.50
CA GLU A 85 6.33 16.49 -7.41
C GLU A 85 6.73 16.23 -5.95
N ARG A 86 6.43 17.16 -5.03
CA ARG A 86 6.67 16.95 -3.59
C ARG A 86 5.77 15.87 -3.02
N GLU A 87 4.47 15.89 -3.34
CA GLU A 87 3.54 14.84 -2.96
C GLU A 87 3.99 13.46 -3.49
N LEU A 88 4.52 13.41 -4.71
CA LEU A 88 5.04 12.19 -5.32
C LEU A 88 6.23 11.64 -4.53
N VAL A 89 7.19 12.49 -4.15
CA VAL A 89 8.35 12.09 -3.34
C VAL A 89 7.88 11.56 -1.98
N GLU A 90 6.98 12.25 -1.31
CA GLU A 90 6.44 11.81 -0.03
C GLU A 90 5.70 10.47 -0.14
N ALA A 91 4.88 10.28 -1.18
CA ALA A 91 4.17 9.04 -1.41
C ALA A 91 5.12 7.86 -1.70
N ASN A 92 6.20 8.09 -2.46
CA ASN A 92 7.21 7.06 -2.69
C ASN A 92 7.97 6.70 -1.41
N ALA A 93 8.33 7.68 -0.58
CA ALA A 93 8.98 7.43 0.70
C ALA A 93 8.10 6.59 1.63
N ARG A 94 6.80 6.91 1.71
CA ARG A 94 5.83 6.11 2.48
C ARG A 94 5.69 4.68 1.95
N LEU A 95 5.81 4.47 0.64
CA LEU A 95 5.77 3.13 0.05
C LEU A 95 7.04 2.33 0.35
N GLU A 96 8.20 2.98 0.43
CA GLU A 96 9.47 2.33 0.78
C GLU A 96 9.53 1.93 2.27
N GLU A 97 8.83 2.67 3.13
CA GLU A 97 8.69 2.39 4.57
C GLU A 97 7.58 1.37 4.90
N ALA A 98 6.65 1.12 3.97
CA ALA A 98 5.50 0.22 4.14
C ALA A 98 5.90 -1.26 4.04
#